data_AF-A0A1Q8DWX2-F1
#
_entry.id   AF-A0A1Q8DWX2-F1
#
_cell.length_a   1.000
_cell.length_b   1.000
_cell.length_c   1.000
_cell.angle_alpha   90.00
_cell.angle_beta   90.00
_cell.angle_gamma   90.00
#
_symmetry.space_group_name_H-M   'P 1'
#
loop_
_entity.id
_entity.type
_entity.pdbx_description
1 polymer ?
#
loop_
_entity_poly.entity_id
_entity_poly.type
_entity_poly.pdbx_seq_one_letter_code
_entity_poly.pdbx_strand_id
1 'polypeptide(L)'
;MAAYITVGATTTHGGTGITGSPHTTHNGVQVSRKGDKVICKNCKKLTTILTGDPTFIVDVAPIVCGGDVTSCGANLIAIQQSFAESDFEVEGVKQPT
;
A
#
# COMPACT_ATOMS: atom_id res chain seq x y z
N MET A 1 1.12 -7.28 12.14
CA MET A 1 0.54 -7.27 10.77
C MET A 1 0.55 -5.84 10.26
N ALA A 2 1.38 -5.51 9.26
CA ALA A 2 1.36 -4.18 8.63
C ALA A 2 0.32 -4.18 7.50
N ALA A 3 -0.51 -3.14 7.41
CA ALA A 3 -1.52 -3.04 6.36
C ALA A 3 -0.89 -2.64 5.03
N TYR A 4 -1.40 -3.18 3.93
CA TYR A 4 -0.97 -2.80 2.58
C TYR A 4 -1.32 -1.35 2.26
N ILE A 5 -0.46 -0.69 1.48
CA ILE A 5 -0.71 0.64 0.95
C ILE A 5 -1.38 0.53 -0.41
N THR A 6 -2.43 1.32 -0.62
CA THR A 6 -3.07 1.49 -1.91
C THR A 6 -2.91 2.92 -2.44
N VAL A 7 -3.16 3.10 -3.74
CA VAL A 7 -3.21 4.42 -4.37
C VAL A 7 -4.22 5.30 -3.62
N GLY A 8 -3.84 6.54 -3.33
CA GLY A 8 -4.61 7.45 -2.48
C GLY A 8 -4.23 7.42 -1.00
N ALA A 9 -3.37 6.49 -0.57
CA ALA A 9 -2.86 6.48 0.81
C ALA A 9 -2.10 7.77 1.15
N THR A 10 -2.24 8.21 2.39
CA THR A 10 -1.58 9.42 2.88
C THR A 10 -0.19 9.12 3.43
N THR A 11 0.67 10.14 3.49
CA THR A 11 1.96 10.03 4.18
C THR A 11 2.02 10.93 5.40
N THR A 12 2.97 10.69 6.31
CA THR A 12 3.20 11.54 7.49
C THR A 12 3.47 13.00 7.15
N HIS A 13 3.99 13.27 5.94
CA HIS A 13 4.19 14.62 5.42
C HIS A 13 2.93 15.23 4.76
N GLY A 14 1.78 14.57 4.88
CA GLY A 14 0.52 14.96 4.24
C GLY A 14 0.48 14.72 2.73
N GLY A 15 1.36 13.86 2.21
CA GLY A 15 1.40 13.47 0.81
C GLY A 15 0.35 12.42 0.44
N THR A 16 0.31 12.04 -0.84
CA THR A 16 -0.64 11.05 -1.37
C THR A 16 -0.01 10.16 -2.44
N GLY A 17 -0.22 8.85 -2.34
CA GLY A 17 0.20 7.88 -3.37
C GLY A 17 -0.58 8.04 -4.67
N ILE A 18 0.12 8.05 -5.80
CA ILE A 18 -0.46 8.35 -7.12
C ILE A 18 -0.52 7.13 -8.02
N THR A 19 0.51 6.28 -7.94
CA THR A 19 0.65 5.10 -8.79
C THR A 19 0.65 3.82 -7.96
N GLY A 20 0.22 2.74 -8.59
CA GLY A 20 0.17 1.40 -8.01
C GLY A 20 0.35 0.33 -9.08
N SER A 21 0.08 -0.91 -8.70
CA SER A 21 0.08 -2.05 -9.62
C SER A 21 -1.01 -1.91 -10.68
N PRO A 22 -0.68 -2.06 -11.98
CA PRO A 22 -1.66 -2.02 -13.06
C PRO A 22 -2.55 -3.27 -13.11
N HIS A 23 -2.08 -4.39 -12.56
CA HIS A 23 -2.77 -5.68 -12.61
C HIS A 23 -3.41 -6.06 -11.29
N THR A 24 -2.87 -5.56 -10.17
CA THR A 24 -3.29 -5.98 -8.83
C THR A 24 -3.98 -4.84 -8.11
N THR A 25 -5.27 -5.02 -7.88
CA THR A 25 -6.11 -4.10 -7.12
C THR A 25 -6.62 -4.78 -5.85
N HIS A 26 -6.56 -4.07 -4.73
CA HIS A 26 -7.21 -4.48 -3.50
C HIS A 26 -8.47 -3.62 -3.31
N ASN A 27 -9.63 -4.28 -3.26
CA ASN A 27 -10.94 -3.63 -3.11
C ASN A 27 -11.22 -2.58 -4.22
N GLY A 28 -10.81 -2.89 -5.45
CA GLY A 28 -10.94 -1.99 -6.61
C GLY A 28 -9.90 -0.85 -6.67
N VAL A 29 -8.99 -0.77 -5.70
CA VAL A 29 -7.92 0.25 -5.67
C VAL A 29 -6.57 -0.40 -5.93
N GLN A 30 -5.76 0.19 -6.81
CA GLN A 30 -4.43 -0.32 -7.12
C GLN A 30 -3.54 -0.37 -5.87
N VAL A 31 -2.83 -1.48 -5.69
CA VAL A 31 -1.90 -1.67 -4.57
C VAL A 31 -0.58 -0.99 -4.87
N SER A 32 -0.04 -0.21 -3.94
CA SER A 32 1.26 0.46 -4.09
C SER A 32 2.40 -0.50 -3.78
N ARG A 33 3.48 -0.35 -4.55
CA ARG A 33 4.66 -1.21 -4.54
C ARG A 33 5.93 -0.37 -4.47
N LYS A 34 7.05 -1.02 -4.16
CA LYS A 34 8.35 -0.34 -4.20
C LYS A 34 8.58 0.22 -5.61
N GLY A 35 8.96 1.49 -5.68
CA GLY A 35 9.12 2.20 -6.95
C GLY A 35 7.88 3.00 -7.38
N ASP A 36 6.74 2.88 -6.69
CA ASP A 36 5.58 3.73 -6.96
C ASP A 36 5.81 5.18 -6.52
N LYS A 37 5.08 6.08 -7.19
CA LYS A 37 5.19 7.52 -7.02
C LYS A 37 4.17 8.01 -6.00
N VAL A 38 4.62 8.96 -5.19
CA VAL A 38 3.85 9.64 -4.15
C VAL A 38 4.10 11.14 -4.29
N ILE A 39 3.06 11.96 -4.15
CA ILE A 39 3.22 13.43 -4.08
C ILE A 39 3.40 13.79 -2.62
N CYS A 40 4.55 14.36 -2.25
CA CYS A 40 4.73 14.89 -0.91
C CYS A 40 4.27 16.35 -0.87
N LYS A 41 3.23 16.67 -0.08
CA LYS A 41 2.76 18.07 0.08
C LYS A 41 3.78 18.95 0.79
N ASN A 42 4.46 18.42 1.81
CA ASN A 42 5.50 19.16 2.53
C ASN A 42 6.68 19.52 1.61
N CYS A 43 7.23 18.54 0.88
CA CYS A 43 8.36 18.76 -0.02
C CYS A 43 7.98 19.35 -1.39
N LYS A 44 6.68 19.44 -1.71
CA LYS A 44 6.12 19.88 -3.01
C LYS A 44 6.75 19.19 -4.23
N LYS A 45 7.14 17.92 -4.09
CA LYS A 45 7.81 17.13 -5.13
C LYS A 45 7.22 15.72 -5.22
N LEU A 46 7.36 15.11 -6.39
CA LEU A 46 7.16 13.66 -6.52
C LEU A 46 8.31 12.94 -5.81
N THR A 47 7.93 12.03 -4.93
CA THR A 47 8.82 11.13 -4.22
C THR A 47 8.50 9.70 -4.65
N THR A 48 9.45 8.80 -4.47
CA THR A 48 9.29 7.38 -4.80
C THR A 48 9.37 6.55 -3.53
N ILE A 49 8.63 5.45 -3.46
CA ILE A 49 8.69 4.52 -2.33
C ILE A 49 9.99 3.69 -2.44
N LEU A 50 10.83 3.72 -1.39
CA LEU A 50 12.13 3.02 -1.40
C LEU A 50 12.06 1.63 -0.79
N THR A 51 11.25 1.45 0.25
CA THR A 51 11.12 0.19 0.96
C THR A 51 9.80 -0.49 0.64
N GLY A 52 9.76 -1.78 0.89
CA GLY A 52 8.60 -2.63 0.72
C GLY A 52 8.96 -4.01 1.27
N ASP A 53 7.94 -4.82 1.50
CA ASP A 53 8.10 -6.16 2.03
C ASP A 53 8.55 -7.13 0.92
N PRO A 54 9.76 -7.72 1.01
CA PRO A 54 10.27 -8.63 -0.02
C PRO A 54 9.66 -10.02 0.04
N THR A 55 8.92 -10.37 1.10
CA THR A 55 8.25 -11.68 1.22
C THR A 55 7.00 -11.73 0.35
N PHE A 56 6.42 -10.58 0.01
CA PHE A 56 5.22 -10.47 -0.79
C PHE A 56 5.46 -9.62 -2.05
N ILE A 57 5.67 -10.30 -3.18
CA ILE A 57 5.95 -9.66 -4.47
C ILE A 57 4.66 -9.56 -5.29
N VAL A 58 4.31 -8.36 -5.70
CA VAL A 58 3.17 -8.05 -6.56
C VAL A 58 3.67 -7.54 -7.90
N ASP A 59 3.40 -8.28 -8.98
CA ASP A 59 3.73 -7.86 -10.35
C ASP A 59 5.21 -7.44 -10.48
N VAL A 60 6.11 -8.33 -10.03
CA VAL A 60 7.59 -8.21 -10.00
C VAL A 60 8.20 -7.17 -9.05
N ALA A 61 7.41 -6.48 -8.23
CA ALA A 61 7.92 -5.55 -7.22
C ALA A 61 7.38 -5.88 -5.81
N PRO A 62 8.16 -5.67 -4.73
CA PRO A 62 7.68 -5.91 -3.37
C PRO A 62 6.55 -4.96 -3.01
N ILE A 63 5.56 -5.49 -2.30
CA ILE A 63 4.41 -4.73 -1.80
C ILE A 63 4.87 -3.69 -0.77
N VAL A 64 4.14 -2.59 -0.66
CA VAL A 64 4.42 -1.56 0.34
C VAL A 64 3.37 -1.65 1.44
N CYS A 65 3.84 -1.58 2.68
CA CYS A 65 3.05 -1.65 3.88
C CYS A 65 3.10 -0.34 4.68
N GLY A 66 2.14 -0.15 5.57
CA GLY A 66 2.12 0.96 6.52
C GLY A 66 3.40 1.01 7.33
N GLY A 67 4.05 2.17 7.35
CA GLY A 67 5.34 2.38 7.98
C GLY A 67 6.53 2.39 7.02
N ASP A 68 6.35 1.98 5.76
CA ASP A 68 7.40 2.08 4.74
C ASP A 68 7.80 3.53 4.45
N VAL A 69 9.04 3.72 3.99
CA VAL A 69 9.63 5.02 3.78
C VAL A 69 9.71 5.40 2.30
N THR A 70 9.46 6.68 2.05
CA THR A 70 9.62 7.32 0.74
C THR A 70 10.96 8.03 0.61
N SER A 71 11.33 8.45 -0.60
CA SER A 71 12.61 9.10 -0.90
C SER A 71 12.81 10.47 -0.27
N CYS A 72 11.75 11.04 0.28
CA CYS A 72 11.81 12.27 1.07
C CYS A 72 11.84 12.01 2.58
N GLY A 73 11.88 10.75 3.01
CA GLY A 73 11.86 10.35 4.43
C GLY A 73 10.47 10.32 5.07
N ALA A 74 9.39 10.49 4.29
CA ALA A 74 8.03 10.37 4.82
C ALA A 74 7.60 8.91 4.90
N ASN A 75 6.81 8.57 5.93
CA ASN A 75 6.27 7.23 6.12
C ASN A 75 4.88 7.13 5.50
N LEU A 76 4.57 5.99 4.89
CA LEU A 76 3.24 5.73 4.35
C LEU A 76 2.28 5.29 5.45
N ILE A 77 1.07 5.83 5.40
CA ILE A 77 -0.02 5.55 6.33
C ILE A 77 -1.05 4.74 5.56
N ALA A 78 -1.27 3.50 5.99
CA ALA A 78 -2.29 2.65 5.42
C ALA A 78 -3.68 3.23 5.73
N ILE A 79 -4.48 3.43 4.68
CA ILE A 79 -5.88 3.89 4.79
C ILE A 79 -6.87 2.72 4.90
N GLN A 80 -6.38 1.48 4.73
CA GLN A 80 -7.18 0.26 4.76
C GLN A 80 -6.89 -0.51 6.04
N GLN A 81 -7.92 -1.08 6.67
CA GLN A 81 -7.76 -1.94 7.83
C GLN A 81 -6.97 -3.20 7.41
N SER A 82 -5.94 -3.56 8.19
CA SER A 82 -5.14 -4.76 7.97
C SER A 82 -6.06 -5.98 7.91
N PHE A 83 -6.18 -6.65 6.77
CA PHE A 83 -6.71 -8.00 6.74
C PHE A 83 -5.61 -8.93 7.24
N ALA A 84 -5.56 -9.08 8.56
CA ALA A 84 -4.76 -10.06 9.22
C ALA A 84 -5.55 -11.38 9.27
N GLU A 85 -5.73 -12.07 8.15
CA GLU A 85 -6.16 -13.47 8.20
C GLU A 85 -4.93 -14.37 8.37
N SER A 86 -4.54 -14.55 9.61
CA SER A 86 -4.00 -15.84 10.03
C SER A 86 -5.10 -16.49 10.84
N ASP A 87 -5.96 -17.26 10.19
CA ASP A 87 -6.33 -18.58 10.71
C ASP A 87 -7.03 -19.40 9.62
N PHE A 88 -6.67 -20.67 9.63
CA PHE A 88 -7.14 -21.73 8.77
C PHE A 88 -8.64 -22.01 9.01
N GLU A 89 -9.38 -22.19 7.91
CA GLU A 89 -10.78 -22.66 7.74
C GLU A 89 -11.89 -22.13 8.67
N VAL A 90 -12.75 -21.26 8.12
CA VAL A 90 -14.18 -21.23 8.50
C VAL A 90 -15.05 -21.46 7.26
N GLU A 91 -15.75 -22.59 7.25
CA GLU A 91 -16.91 -22.76 6.39
C GLU A 91 -17.90 -21.60 6.60
N GLY A 92 -18.39 -21.05 5.49
CA GLY A 92 -19.66 -20.34 5.45
C GLY A 92 -19.62 -18.85 5.73
N VAL A 93 -19.28 -18.05 4.72
CA VAL A 93 -20.03 -16.82 4.45
C VAL A 93 -20.71 -16.96 3.10
N LYS A 94 -21.99 -17.30 3.15
CA LYS A 94 -22.90 -17.17 2.01
C LYS A 94 -23.25 -15.69 1.89
N GLN A 95 -22.96 -15.08 0.73
CA GLN A 95 -23.52 -13.79 0.33
C GLN A 95 -23.86 -13.87 -1.17
N PRO A 96 -24.94 -13.25 -1.70
CA PRO A 96 -26.13 -12.68 -1.06
C PRO A 96 -27.47 -13.24 -1.59
N THR A 97 -28.52 -12.94 -0.81
CA THR A 97 -29.98 -13.16 -0.93
C THR A 97 -30.51 -14.59 -0.83
#